data_AF-A0A7R9R135-F1
#
_entry.id   AF-A0A7R9R135-F1
#
_cell.length_a   1.000
_cell.length_b   1.000
_cell.length_c   1.000
_cell.angle_alpha   90.00
_cell.angle_beta   90.00
_cell.angle_gamma   90.00
#
_symmetry.space_group_name_H-M   'P 1'
#
loop_
_entity.id
_entity.type
_entity.pdbx_description
1 polymer ?
#
loop_
_entity_poly.entity_id
_entity_poly.type
_entity_poly.pdbx_seq_one_letter_code
_entity_poly.pdbx_strand_id
1 'polypeptide(L)'
;MSGLSITSPKSEWKVFKDAINSAEYPNWKLFNDWVVSRGIPSLKANRFNRDSKYLNIYGYPLELDYLDIRELPPKWYRFDNLK
;
A
#
# COMPACT_ATOMS: atom_id res chain seq x y z
N MET A 1 2.90 -10.13 9.62
CA MET A 1 1.82 -9.33 10.25
C MET A 1 2.18 -9.06 11.69
N SER A 2 1.72 -7.94 12.28
CA SER A 2 2.01 -7.57 13.67
C SER A 2 1.32 -8.46 14.72
N GLY A 3 0.28 -9.21 14.34
CA GLY A 3 -0.56 -9.98 15.27
C GLY A 3 -1.54 -9.12 16.08
N LEU A 4 -1.53 -7.80 15.90
CA LEU A 4 -2.37 -6.85 16.63
C LEU A 4 -3.70 -6.59 15.90
N SER A 5 -4.75 -6.28 16.64
CA SER A 5 -6.07 -5.88 16.10
C SER A 5 -5.99 -4.50 15.43
N ILE A 6 -6.91 -4.24 14.49
CA ILE A 6 -7.05 -2.92 13.86
C ILE A 6 -7.34 -1.79 14.88
N THR A 7 -7.96 -2.15 16.01
CA THR A 7 -8.30 -1.27 17.14
C THR A 7 -7.18 -1.09 18.16
N SER A 8 -6.08 -1.85 18.08
CA SER A 8 -4.94 -1.68 18.98
C SER A 8 -4.23 -0.33 18.74
N PRO A 9 -3.61 0.28 19.76
CA PRO A 9 -2.87 1.53 19.63
C PRO A 9 -1.82 1.48 18.51
N LYS A 10 -1.83 2.48 17.61
CA LYS A 10 -0.90 2.51 16.45
C LYS A 10 0.58 2.64 16.85
N SER A 11 0.85 3.08 18.08
CA SER A 11 2.18 3.10 18.68
C SER A 11 2.77 1.70 18.87
N GLU A 12 1.95 0.72 19.24
CA GLU A 12 2.38 -0.68 19.42
C GLU A 12 2.80 -1.31 18.08
N TRP A 13 2.20 -0.86 16.99
CA TRP A 13 2.55 -1.30 15.64
C TRP A 13 3.89 -0.74 15.17
N LYS A 14 4.46 0.27 15.86
CA LYS A 14 5.68 0.95 15.41
C LYS A 14 6.85 -0.02 15.30
N VAL A 15 7.07 -0.86 16.32
CA VAL A 15 8.17 -1.83 16.35
C VAL A 15 8.08 -2.78 15.15
N PHE A 16 6.89 -3.33 14.89
CA PHE A 16 6.67 -4.21 13.74
C PHE A 16 6.89 -3.49 12.40
N LYS A 17 6.33 -2.28 12.25
CA LYS A 17 6.49 -1.48 11.02
C LYS A 17 7.95 -1.13 10.76
N ASP A 18 8.69 -0.74 11.79
CA ASP A 18 10.11 -0.40 11.66
C ASP A 18 10.94 -1.62 11.24
N ALA A 19 10.66 -2.79 11.83
CA ALA A 19 11.33 -4.04 11.47
C ALA A 19 11.06 -4.44 10.01
N ILE A 20 9.79 -4.42 9.57
CA ILE A 20 9.43 -4.72 8.17
C ILE A 20 10.04 -3.68 7.23
N ASN A 21 9.95 -2.40 7.57
CA ASN A 21 10.51 -1.33 6.75
C ASN A 21 12.02 -1.49 6.56
N SER A 22 12.74 -1.85 7.63
CA SER A 22 14.18 -2.08 7.56
C SER A 22 14.53 -3.32 6.72
N ALA A 23 13.77 -4.41 6.87
CA ALA A 23 13.98 -5.65 6.12
C ALA A 23 13.67 -5.50 4.62
N GLU A 24 12.64 -4.72 4.27
CA GLU A 24 12.22 -4.54 2.88
C GLU A 24 12.98 -3.44 2.15
N TYR A 25 13.57 -2.48 2.87
CA TYR A 25 14.25 -1.32 2.27
C TYR A 25 15.29 -1.67 1.20
N PRO A 26 16.17 -2.68 1.36
CA PRO A 26 17.12 -3.03 0.31
C PRO A 26 16.44 -3.46 -1.00
N ASN A 27 15.37 -4.25 -0.91
CA ASN A 27 14.60 -4.71 -2.07
C ASN A 27 13.82 -3.55 -2.70
N TRP A 28 13.20 -2.70 -1.86
CA TRP A 28 12.53 -1.50 -2.34
C TRP A 28 13.49 -0.57 -3.06
N LYS A 29 14.69 -0.34 -2.49
CA LYS A 29 15.71 0.53 -3.10
C LYS A 29 16.18 -0.01 -4.44
N LEU A 30 16.47 -1.30 -4.53
CA LEU A 30 16.85 -1.94 -5.80
C LEU A 30 15.76 -1.75 -6.87
N PHE A 31 14.51 -1.99 -6.51
CA PHE A 31 13.39 -1.81 -7.42
C PHE A 31 13.18 -0.33 -7.79
N ASN A 32 13.26 0.58 -6.83
CA ASN A 32 13.10 2.00 -7.05
C ASN A 32 14.19 2.57 -7.96
N ASP A 33 15.45 2.20 -7.74
CA ASP A 33 16.56 2.61 -8.59
C ASP A 33 16.34 2.12 -10.03
N TRP A 34 15.86 0.88 -10.21
CA TRP A 34 15.45 0.38 -11.52
C TRP A 34 14.30 1.19 -12.13
N VAL A 35 13.22 1.46 -11.38
CA VAL A 35 12.08 2.29 -11.84
C VAL A 35 12.54 3.68 -12.30
N VAL A 36 13.40 4.33 -11.51
CA VAL A 36 13.97 5.65 -11.83
C VAL A 36 14.85 5.58 -13.08
N SER A 37 15.65 4.51 -13.24
CA SER A 37 16.45 4.30 -14.45
C SER A 37 15.61 4.16 -15.73
N ARG A 38 14.32 3.81 -15.61
CA ARG A 38 13.35 3.77 -16.73
C ARG A 38 12.69 5.13 -17.01
N GLY A 39 13.10 6.20 -16.34
CA GLY A 39 12.52 7.54 -16.49
C GLY A 39 11.20 7.73 -15.73
N ILE A 40 10.86 6.82 -14.82
CA ILE A 40 9.64 6.90 -14.00
C ILE A 40 9.98 7.60 -12.68
N PRO A 41 9.14 8.51 -12.16
CA PRO A 41 9.37 9.13 -10.85
C PRO A 41 9.54 8.11 -9.72
N SER A 42 10.33 8.48 -8.72
CA SER A 42 10.58 7.66 -7.51
C SER A 42 9.28 7.22 -6.85
N LEU A 43 9.27 5.99 -6.36
CA LEU A 43 8.17 5.43 -5.58
C LEU A 43 8.18 6.01 -4.16
N LYS A 44 7.03 5.91 -3.49
CA LYS A 44 6.95 6.15 -2.04
C LYS A 44 7.81 5.10 -1.32
N ALA A 45 8.45 5.48 -0.22
CA ALA A 45 9.30 4.60 0.56
C ALA A 45 8.58 3.29 0.94
N ASN A 46 9.24 2.15 0.72
CA ASN A 46 8.73 0.80 0.96
C ASN A 46 7.37 0.49 0.31
N ARG A 47 7.10 1.10 -0.85
CA ARG A 47 5.94 0.78 -1.69
C ARG A 47 6.42 0.42 -3.08
N PHE A 48 5.99 -0.75 -3.56
CA PHE A 48 6.33 -1.26 -4.88
C PHE A 48 5.29 -0.87 -5.94
N ASN A 49 4.09 -0.46 -5.52
CA ASN A 49 3.03 0.00 -6.40
C ASN A 49 3.00 1.53 -6.50
N ARG A 50 2.68 2.03 -7.69
CA ARG A 50 2.42 3.45 -7.92
C ARG A 50 0.92 3.70 -7.99
N ASP A 51 0.46 4.72 -7.29
CA ASP A 51 -0.92 5.20 -7.42
C ASP A 51 -1.03 6.06 -8.70
N SER A 52 -1.97 5.72 -9.57
CA SER A 52 -2.33 6.52 -10.75
C SER A 52 -3.08 7.78 -10.33
N LYS A 53 -2.76 8.91 -10.97
CA LYS A 53 -3.53 10.16 -10.80
C LYS A 53 -4.89 10.14 -11.51
N TYR A 54 -5.16 9.13 -12.33
CA TYR A 54 -6.37 9.05 -13.16
C TYR A 54 -7.34 7.98 -12.67
N LEU A 55 -6.86 6.73 -12.51
CA LEU A 55 -7.69 5.58 -12.18
C LEU A 55 -6.83 4.50 -11.52
N ASN A 56 -7.26 4.02 -10.36
CA ASN A 56 -6.72 2.85 -9.68
C ASN A 56 -7.83 1.82 -9.53
N ILE A 57 -7.55 0.59 -9.94
CA ILE A 57 -8.51 -0.50 -9.89
C ILE A 57 -7.99 -1.54 -8.89
N TYR A 58 -8.87 -2.03 -8.04
CA TYR A 58 -8.56 -3.13 -7.13
C TYR A 58 -9.63 -4.22 -7.20
N GLY A 59 -9.24 -5.45 -6.87
CA GLY A 59 -10.14 -6.58 -6.70
C GLY A 59 -10.09 -7.06 -5.26
N TYR A 60 -11.26 -7.18 -4.63
CA TYR A 60 -11.38 -7.74 -3.29
C TYR A 60 -12.81 -8.30 -3.11
N PRO A 61 -13.01 -9.39 -2.35
CA PRO A 61 -14.35 -9.91 -2.06
C PRO A 61 -15.21 -8.85 -1.38
N LEU A 62 -16.47 -8.70 -1.82
CA LEU A 62 -17.38 -7.67 -1.31
C LEU A 62 -17.62 -7.85 0.20
N GLU A 63 -17.79 -9.09 0.65
CA GLU A 63 -18.03 -9.45 2.04
C GLU A 63 -16.85 -9.12 2.96
N LEU A 64 -15.66 -8.92 2.39
CA LEU A 64 -14.44 -8.60 3.11
C LEU A 64 -13.94 -7.18 2.84
N ASP A 65 -14.62 -6.40 2.00
CA ASP A 65 -14.19 -5.03 1.68
C ASP A 65 -14.68 -4.06 2.77
N TYR A 66 -13.95 -4.02 3.88
CA TYR A 66 -14.23 -3.23 5.11
C TYR A 66 -14.10 -1.71 4.88
N LEU A 67 -14.86 -1.14 3.95
CA LEU A 67 -14.78 0.28 3.55
C LEU A 67 -15.25 1.26 4.62
N ASP A 68 -16.04 0.79 5.57
CA ASP A 68 -16.49 1.52 6.77
C ASP A 68 -15.34 1.80 7.75
N ILE A 69 -14.32 0.93 7.78
CA ILE A 69 -13.13 1.08 8.63
C ILE A 69 -11.91 1.54 7.81
N ARG A 70 -11.88 1.22 6.52
CA ARG A 70 -10.80 1.51 5.58
C ARG A 70 -11.29 2.41 4.46
N GLU A 71 -11.29 3.72 4.71
CA GLU A 71 -11.57 4.70 3.67
C GLU A 71 -10.58 4.57 2.50
N LEU A 72 -11.11 4.62 1.27
CA LEU A 72 -10.31 4.59 0.06
C LEU A 72 -9.82 5.99 -0.30
N PRO A 73 -8.56 6.14 -0.77
CA PRO A 73 -8.15 7.37 -1.41
C PRO A 73 -9.00 7.67 -2.65
N PRO A 74 -9.10 8.93 -3.09
CA PRO A 74 -9.80 9.29 -4.32
C PRO A 74 -9.30 8.49 -5.53
N LYS A 75 -10.20 8.18 -6.46
CA LYS A 75 -9.91 7.49 -7.74
C LYS A 75 -9.50 6.03 -7.61
N TRP A 76 -9.80 5.39 -6.47
CA TRP A 76 -9.77 3.94 -6.31
C TRP A 76 -11.17 3.38 -6.49
N TYR A 77 -11.31 2.44 -7.43
CA TYR A 77 -12.58 1.80 -7.72
C TYR A 77 -12.39 0.29 -7.73
N ARG A 78 -13.35 -0.44 -7.19
CA ARG A 78 -13.37 -1.89 -7.27
C ARG A 78 -13.71 -2.30 -8.71
N PHE A 79 -13.14 -3.40 -9.20
CA PHE A 79 -13.27 -3.84 -10.59
C PHE A 79 -14.74 -3.98 -11.06
N ASP A 80 -15.61 -4.50 -10.20
CA ASP A 80 -17.06 -4.67 -10.40
C ASP A 80 -17.89 -3.39 -10.18
N ASN A 81 -17.28 -2.29 -9.70
CA ASN A 81 -17.93 -0.99 -9.52
C ASN A 81 -17.74 -0.05 -10.72
N LEU A 82 -17.05 -0.48 -11.78
CA LEU A 82 -16.95 0.26 -13.02
C LEU A 82 -18.29 0.14 -13.78
N LYS A 83 -19.16 1.13 -13.61
CA LYS A 83 -20.40 1.29 -14.39
C LYS A 83 -20.12 1.98 -15.72
#